data_AF-A0A6M3XJM1-F1
#
_entry.id   AF-A0A6M3XJM1-F1
#
_cell.length_a   1.000
_cell.length_b   1.000
_cell.length_c   1.000
_cell.angle_alpha   90.00
_cell.angle_beta   90.00
_cell.angle_gamma   90.00
#
_symmetry.space_group_name_H-M   'P 1'
#
loop_
_entity.id
_entity.type
_entity.pdbx_description
1 polymer ?
#
loop_
_entity_poly.entity_id
_entity_poly.type
_entity_poly.pdbx_seq_one_letter_code
_entity_poly.pdbx_strand_id
1 'polypeptide(L)'
;MEELMLKTYIAETKAVEGERALNVTFTTDTPDRDGDIVEAKGARLANFRKNPVVLPAHKYSEPAIARAENLVKTDHGITAKVIFPTEGTYPLADTIYSLYKQKIMRAWSVGFIPIKSEDITDD
;
A
#
# COMPACT_ATOMS: atom_id res chain seq x y z
N MET A 1 -23.41 23.26 0.98
CA MET A 1 -22.91 22.38 2.06
C MET A 1 -21.71 21.68 1.47
N GLU A 2 -20.52 22.00 1.96
CA GLU A 2 -19.29 21.32 1.57
C GLU A 2 -19.43 19.84 1.96
N GLU A 3 -19.38 18.97 0.97
CA GLU A 3 -19.44 17.53 1.17
C GLU A 3 -18.15 17.11 1.88
N LEU A 4 -18.25 16.75 3.16
CA LEU A 4 -17.11 16.26 3.93
C LEU A 4 -16.67 14.92 3.34
N MET A 5 -15.67 14.95 2.47
CA MET A 5 -14.98 13.76 1.95
C MET A 5 -14.28 13.05 3.11
N LEU A 6 -14.93 12.01 3.64
CA LEU A 6 -14.38 11.17 4.69
C LEU A 6 -13.25 10.30 4.13
N LYS A 7 -12.20 10.09 4.96
CA LYS A 7 -10.95 9.45 4.58
C LYS A 7 -11.06 7.92 4.34
N THR A 8 -11.90 7.45 3.41
CA THR A 8 -12.03 6.01 3.09
C THR A 8 -11.99 5.71 1.59
N TYR A 9 -10.86 5.17 1.13
CA TYR A 9 -10.68 4.35 -0.05
C TYR A 9 -10.41 2.94 0.47
N ILE A 10 -11.17 1.99 -0.03
CA ILE A 10 -11.08 0.59 0.33
C ILE A 10 -10.23 -0.08 -0.75
N ALA A 11 -8.96 -0.33 -0.44
CA ALA A 11 -8.14 -1.18 -1.28
C ALA A 11 -8.68 -2.62 -1.22
N GLU A 12 -8.67 -3.30 -2.36
CA GLU A 12 -8.89 -4.75 -2.35
C GLU A 12 -7.76 -5.42 -1.58
N THR A 13 -8.10 -6.00 -0.43
CA THR A 13 -7.17 -6.82 0.37
C THR A 13 -7.75 -8.23 0.44
N LYS A 14 -7.03 -9.22 -0.09
CA LYS A 14 -7.44 -10.63 -0.07
C LYS A 14 -6.38 -11.46 0.65
N ALA A 15 -6.78 -12.21 1.66
CA ALA A 15 -5.88 -13.16 2.32
C ALA A 15 -5.50 -14.28 1.33
N VAL A 16 -4.26 -14.76 1.41
CA VAL A 16 -3.81 -15.93 0.65
C VAL A 16 -4.01 -17.17 1.53
N GLU A 17 -4.74 -18.17 1.04
CA GLU A 17 -4.98 -19.39 1.80
C GLU A 17 -3.66 -20.15 2.06
N GLY A 18 -3.46 -20.59 3.30
CA GLY A 18 -2.25 -21.31 3.71
C GLY A 18 -1.00 -20.44 3.94
N GLU A 19 -1.05 -19.13 3.63
CA GLU A 19 0.07 -18.20 3.85
C GLU A 19 -0.35 -17.04 4.77
N ARG A 20 0.57 -16.55 5.61
CA ARG A 20 0.36 -15.30 6.38
C ARG A 20 0.60 -14.09 5.47
N ALA A 21 -0.24 -13.97 4.45
CA ALA A 21 -0.04 -13.02 3.36
C ALA A 21 -1.34 -12.35 2.93
N LEU A 22 -1.21 -11.16 2.33
CA LEU A 22 -2.29 -10.37 1.78
C LEU A 22 -1.95 -9.96 0.33
N ASN A 23 -2.87 -10.13 -0.61
CA ASN A 23 -2.80 -9.45 -1.89
C ASN A 23 -3.33 -8.03 -1.72
N VAL A 24 -2.53 -7.05 -2.14
CA VAL A 24 -2.74 -5.63 -1.84
C VAL A 24 -2.57 -4.80 -3.10
N THR A 25 -3.45 -3.81 -3.27
CA THR A 25 -3.25 -2.66 -4.18
C THR A 25 -2.76 -1.46 -3.36
N PHE A 26 -1.54 -0.98 -3.63
CA PHE A 26 -0.90 0.10 -2.86
C PHE A 26 -1.31 1.50 -3.31
N THR A 27 -1.66 1.63 -4.58
CA THR A 27 -2.06 2.90 -5.20
C THR A 27 -2.91 2.58 -6.42
N THR A 28 -3.74 3.54 -6.82
CA THR A 28 -4.60 3.47 -7.99
C THR A 28 -4.38 4.66 -8.92
N ASP A 29 -4.94 4.58 -10.12
CA ASP A 29 -5.01 5.65 -11.12
C ASP A 29 -6.11 6.70 -10.84
N THR A 30 -6.72 6.63 -9.66
CA THR A 30 -7.72 7.59 -9.19
C THR A 30 -7.08 8.56 -8.21
N PRO A 31 -7.54 9.83 -8.15
CA PRO A 31 -7.10 10.75 -7.11
C PRO A 31 -7.19 10.10 -5.74
N ASP A 32 -6.10 10.14 -5.00
CA ASP A 32 -6.10 9.75 -3.61
C ASP A 32 -6.76 10.85 -2.75
N ARG A 33 -6.71 10.68 -1.44
CA ARG A 33 -7.44 11.58 -0.53
C ARG A 33 -6.72 12.89 -0.28
N ASP A 34 -5.47 13.00 -0.70
CA ASP A 34 -4.70 14.23 -0.69
C ASP A 34 -4.81 14.95 -2.06
N GLY A 35 -5.54 14.35 -3.01
CA GLY A 35 -5.77 14.88 -4.35
C GLY A 35 -4.73 14.44 -5.37
N ASP A 36 -3.78 13.58 -4.99
CA ASP A 36 -2.70 13.16 -5.86
C ASP A 36 -3.09 11.92 -6.69
N ILE A 37 -2.66 11.87 -7.95
CA ILE A 37 -2.68 10.65 -8.76
C ILE A 37 -1.25 10.14 -8.90
N VAL A 38 -1.00 8.89 -8.48
CA VAL A 38 0.29 8.25 -8.70
C VAL A 38 0.23 7.40 -9.96
N GLU A 39 0.88 7.88 -11.02
CA GLU A 39 1.02 7.13 -12.25
C GLU A 39 1.94 5.90 -12.07
N ALA A 40 1.31 4.74 -11.84
CA ALA A 40 2.02 3.49 -11.61
C ALA A 40 3.03 3.16 -12.71
N LYS A 41 2.71 3.44 -13.99
CA LYS A 41 3.60 3.17 -15.15
C LYS A 41 4.96 3.84 -15.00
N GLY A 42 4.99 5.08 -14.50
CA GLY A 42 6.19 5.88 -14.25
C GLY A 42 7.05 5.39 -13.07
N ALA A 43 6.52 4.53 -12.21
CA ALA A 43 7.22 4.09 -11.01
C ALA A 43 8.52 3.32 -11.34
N ARG A 44 9.62 3.78 -10.73
CA ARG A 44 10.96 3.17 -10.80
C ARG A 44 11.20 2.24 -9.61
N LEU A 45 10.86 0.97 -9.78
CA LEU A 45 10.83 -0.01 -8.69
C LEU A 45 12.15 -0.76 -8.46
N ALA A 46 13.20 -0.49 -9.25
CA ALA A 46 14.45 -1.26 -9.21
C ALA A 46 15.15 -1.22 -7.84
N ASN A 47 15.19 -0.05 -7.18
CA ASN A 47 15.79 0.05 -5.84
C ASN A 47 14.91 -0.56 -4.76
N PHE A 48 13.59 -0.37 -4.82
CA PHE A 48 12.67 -0.99 -3.87
C PHE A 48 12.78 -2.52 -3.90
N ARG A 49 12.92 -3.14 -5.08
CA ARG A 49 13.09 -4.59 -5.21
C ARG A 49 14.34 -5.16 -4.54
N LYS A 50 15.36 -4.34 -4.27
CA LYS A 50 16.56 -4.78 -3.53
C LYS A 50 16.26 -5.00 -2.05
N ASN A 51 15.29 -4.29 -1.50
CA ASN A 51 14.83 -4.43 -0.11
C ASN A 51 13.34 -4.06 -0.01
N PRO A 52 12.42 -4.96 -0.43
CA PRO A 52 11.01 -4.63 -0.61
C PRO A 52 10.24 -4.71 0.72
N VAL A 53 10.62 -3.87 1.67
CA VAL A 53 10.02 -3.83 3.01
C VAL A 53 8.74 -3.00 3.03
N VAL A 54 7.79 -3.43 3.85
CA VAL A 54 6.54 -2.71 4.13
C VAL A 54 6.64 -2.14 5.54
N LEU A 55 6.53 -0.83 5.64
CA LEU A 55 6.63 -0.09 6.89
C LEU A 55 5.23 0.24 7.45
N PRO A 56 5.07 0.32 8.77
CA PRO A 56 3.82 0.78 9.37
C PRO A 56 3.66 2.29 9.13
N ALA A 57 2.62 2.68 8.39
CA ALA A 57 2.23 4.08 8.18
C ALA A 57 3.38 5.02 7.76
N HIS A 58 4.25 4.57 6.85
CA HIS A 58 5.44 5.31 6.38
C HIS A 58 6.40 5.74 7.49
N LYS A 59 6.36 5.09 8.66
CA LYS A 59 7.25 5.42 9.79
C LYS A 59 8.61 4.74 9.61
N TYR A 60 9.52 5.45 8.93
CA TYR A 60 10.86 4.95 8.60
C TYR A 60 11.78 4.70 9.81
N SER A 61 11.38 5.12 11.01
CA SER A 61 12.10 4.82 12.25
C SER A 61 11.69 3.48 12.90
N GLU A 62 10.66 2.80 12.38
CA GLU A 62 10.17 1.52 12.91
C GLU A 62 10.66 0.32 12.08
N PRO A 63 10.76 -0.87 12.69
CA PRO A 63 10.96 -2.10 11.95
C PRO A 63 9.85 -2.36 10.94
N ALA A 64 10.22 -2.98 9.82
CA ALA A 64 9.27 -3.42 8.80
C ALA A 64 8.28 -4.45 9.38
N ILE A 65 7.01 -4.29 9.03
CA ILE A 65 5.93 -5.19 9.45
C ILE A 65 5.74 -6.37 8.50
N ALA A 66 6.21 -6.24 7.26
CA ALA A 66 6.06 -7.26 6.22
C ALA A 66 7.08 -7.04 5.08
N ARG A 67 7.10 -7.97 4.13
CA ARG A 67 7.82 -7.87 2.85
C ARG A 67 6.83 -7.93 1.69
N ALA A 68 7.06 -7.13 0.66
CA ALA A 68 6.31 -7.21 -0.61
C ALA A 68 7.01 -8.16 -1.60
N GLU A 69 6.22 -9.03 -2.21
CA GLU A 69 6.61 -9.97 -3.27
C GLU A 69 5.68 -9.83 -4.46
N ASN A 70 6.13 -10.27 -5.65
CA ASN A 70 5.35 -10.19 -6.89
C ASN A 70 4.80 -8.77 -7.15
N LEU A 71 5.66 -7.77 -7.01
CA LEU A 71 5.30 -6.37 -7.23
C LEU A 71 5.04 -6.12 -8.72
N VAL A 72 3.78 -5.88 -9.07
CA VAL A 72 3.28 -5.70 -10.43
C VAL A 72 2.79 -4.26 -10.61
N LYS A 73 3.22 -3.64 -11.70
CA LYS A 73 2.61 -2.41 -12.21
C LYS A 73 1.46 -2.82 -13.13
N THR A 74 0.26 -2.34 -12.86
CA THR A 74 -0.90 -2.50 -13.74
C THR A 74 -1.23 -1.16 -14.38
N ASP A 75 -2.20 -1.15 -15.30
CA ASP A 75 -2.74 0.11 -15.83
C ASP A 75 -3.43 0.94 -14.74
N HIS A 76 -3.91 0.27 -13.68
CA HIS A 76 -4.73 0.87 -12.63
C HIS A 76 -4.01 1.02 -11.29
N GLY A 77 -2.68 0.86 -11.22
CA GLY A 77 -1.97 0.95 -9.95
C GLY A 77 -0.77 0.02 -9.79
N ILE A 78 -0.38 -0.17 -8.53
CA ILE A 78 0.69 -1.10 -8.14
C ILE A 78 0.12 -2.13 -7.17
N THR A 79 0.29 -3.41 -7.48
CA THR A 79 -0.16 -4.51 -6.64
C THR A 79 1.01 -5.37 -6.18
N ALA A 80 0.86 -6.03 -5.04
CA ALA A 80 1.81 -7.05 -4.58
C ALA A 80 1.17 -8.05 -3.63
N LYS A 81 1.88 -9.16 -3.42
CA LYS A 81 1.66 -10.07 -2.30
C LYS A 81 2.51 -9.62 -1.11
N VAL A 82 1.86 -9.21 -0.03
CA VAL A 82 2.51 -8.77 1.22
C VAL A 82 2.60 -9.95 2.18
N ILE A 83 3.82 -10.40 2.46
CA ILE A 83 4.15 -11.50 3.36
C ILE A 83 4.49 -10.96 4.75
N PHE A 84 3.70 -11.36 5.75
CA PHE A 84 3.96 -11.04 7.15
C PHE A 84 4.89 -12.08 7.78
N PRO A 85 5.69 -11.71 8.79
CA PRO A 85 6.52 -12.67 9.52
C PRO A 85 5.66 -13.69 10.25
N THR A 86 6.24 -14.84 10.61
CA THR A 86 5.57 -15.85 11.44
C THR A 86 4.94 -15.22 12.68
N GLU A 87 3.73 -15.65 13.05
CA GLU A 87 3.02 -15.13 14.22
C GLU A 87 3.88 -15.19 15.48
N GLY A 88 3.85 -14.13 16.29
CA GLY A 88 4.65 -13.98 17.50
C GLY A 88 6.06 -13.44 17.26
N THR A 89 6.54 -13.34 16.00
CA THR A 89 7.86 -12.76 15.69
C THR A 89 7.89 -11.26 15.98
N TYR A 90 6.81 -10.56 15.64
CA TYR A 90 6.71 -9.11 15.82
C TYR A 90 5.27 -8.71 16.16
N PRO A 91 4.96 -8.35 17.42
CA PRO A 91 3.59 -8.08 17.86
C PRO A 91 2.86 -6.99 17.07
N LEU A 92 3.59 -5.98 16.56
CA LEU A 92 2.99 -4.95 15.71
C LEU A 92 2.56 -5.54 14.36
N ALA A 93 3.39 -6.36 13.73
CA ALA A 93 3.04 -7.02 12.47
C ALA A 93 1.81 -7.92 12.64
N ASP A 94 1.71 -8.63 13.76
CA ASP A 94 0.57 -9.48 14.08
C ASP A 94 -0.72 -8.68 14.24
N THR A 95 -0.63 -7.56 14.97
CA THR A 95 -1.73 -6.62 15.14
C THR A 95 -2.21 -6.10 13.78
N ILE A 96 -1.29 -5.59 12.94
CA ILE A 96 -1.63 -5.03 11.63
C ILE A 96 -2.23 -6.11 10.71
N TYR A 97 -1.62 -7.29 10.63
CA TYR A 97 -2.16 -8.40 9.84
C TYR A 97 -3.59 -8.75 10.27
N SER A 98 -3.84 -8.85 11.57
CA SER A 98 -5.16 -9.15 12.13
C SER A 98 -6.19 -8.07 11.78
N LEU A 99 -5.83 -6.79 11.88
CA LEU A 99 -6.71 -5.67 11.55
C LEU A 99 -7.11 -5.67 10.05
N TYR A 100 -6.17 -5.98 9.15
CA TYR A 100 -6.49 -6.12 7.73
C TYR A 100 -7.33 -7.37 7.44
N LYS A 101 -7.00 -8.52 8.06
CA LYS A 101 -7.76 -9.77 7.89
C LYS A 101 -9.22 -9.61 8.34
N GLN A 102 -9.45 -8.85 9.41
CA GLN A 102 -10.78 -8.51 9.93
C GLN A 102 -11.46 -7.36 9.18
N LYS A 103 -10.82 -6.79 8.15
CA LYS A 103 -11.31 -5.64 7.36
C LYS A 103 -11.57 -4.38 8.19
N ILE A 104 -10.92 -4.25 9.35
CA ILE A 104 -10.92 -3.01 10.15
C ILE A 104 -10.00 -1.99 9.48
N MET A 105 -8.80 -2.41 9.09
CA MET A 105 -7.95 -1.67 8.16
C MET A 105 -8.21 -2.15 6.74
N ARG A 106 -8.32 -1.21 5.80
CA ARG A 106 -8.71 -1.50 4.41
C ARG A 106 -7.94 -0.68 3.38
N ALA A 107 -7.12 0.27 3.81
CA ALA A 107 -6.45 1.22 2.92
C ALA A 107 -4.95 1.01 2.97
N TRP A 108 -4.32 1.04 1.81
CA TRP A 108 -2.87 1.02 1.64
C TRP A 108 -2.43 2.29 0.92
N SER A 109 -1.15 2.62 1.04
CA SER A 109 -0.54 3.78 0.39
C SER A 109 0.89 3.40 0.00
N VAL A 110 1.39 4.02 -1.07
CA VAL A 110 2.79 3.94 -1.48
C VAL A 110 3.53 5.16 -0.94
N GLY A 111 4.68 4.94 -0.28
CA GLY A 111 5.61 6.02 0.03
C GLY A 111 6.54 6.22 -1.16
N PHE A 112 6.58 7.43 -1.72
CA PHE A 112 7.35 7.73 -2.92
C PHE A 112 8.00 9.11 -2.86
N ILE A 113 8.99 9.30 -3.73
CA ILE A 113 9.57 10.61 -4.04
C ILE A 113 9.17 10.91 -5.48
N PRO A 114 8.47 12.02 -5.76
CA PRO A 114 8.09 12.39 -7.11
C PRO A 114 9.31 12.48 -8.03
N ILE A 115 9.24 11.86 -9.21
CA ILE A 115 10.25 12.01 -10.27
C ILE A 115 9.86 13.16 -11.20
N LYS A 116 8.56 13.27 -11.44
CA LYS A 116 7.85 14.34 -12.14
C LYS A 116 6.51 14.52 -11.45
N SER A 117 5.97 15.73 -11.49
CA SER A 117 4.64 16.07 -11.02
C SER A 117 4.11 17.22 -11.86
N GLU A 118 2.80 17.26 -12.04
CA GLU A 118 2.07 18.36 -12.63
C GLU A 118 0.78 18.55 -11.82
N ASP A 119 0.23 19.76 -11.86
CA ASP A 119 -1.04 20.03 -11.19
C ASP A 119 -2.16 19.30 -11.92
N ILE A 120 -3.10 18.73 -11.17
CA ILE A 120 -4.34 18.23 -11.76
C ILE A 120 -5.17 19.44 -12.16
N THR A 121 -5.25 19.68 -13.46
CA THR A 121 -6.12 20.72 -14.02
C THR A 121 -7.45 20.12 -14.39
N ASP A 122 -8.53 20.68 -13.86
CA ASP A 122 -9.87 20.45 -14.42
C ASP A 122 -9.94 21.16 -15.77
N ASP A 123 -10.28 20.43 -16.84
CA ASP A 123 -10.74 21.04 -18.11
C ASP A 123 -12.15 21.65 -17.93
#